data_AF-A0A2V6BQS8-F1
#
_entry.id   AF-A0A2V6BQS8-F1
#
_cell.length_a   1.000
_cell.length_b   1.000
_cell.length_c   1.000
_cell.angle_alpha   90.00
_cell.angle_beta   90.00
_cell.angle_gamma   90.00
#
_symmetry.space_group_name_H-M   'P 1'
#
loop_
_entity.id
_entity.type
_entity.pdbx_description
1 polymer ?
#
loop_
_entity_poly.entity_id
_entity_poly.type
_entity_poly.pdbx_seq_one_letter_code
_entity_poly.pdbx_strand_id
1 'polypeptide(L)' 'YLAATTDALFIPRNEADLRIALEAYLLDKAVYEIGYELNHRPDWVVIPIRGIKHILKST' A
#
# COMPACT_ATOMS: atom_id res chain seq x y z
N TYR A 1 0.02 5.40 -16.37
CA TYR A 1 0.15 6.34 -15.24
C TYR A 1 1.56 6.89 -15.15
N LEU A 2 2.58 6.09 -14.74
CA LEU A 2 3.96 6.58 -14.57
C LEU A 2 4.56 7.29 -15.79
N ALA A 3 4.36 6.76 -17.00
CA ALA A 3 4.81 7.40 -18.25
C ALA A 3 4.17 8.79 -18.49
N ALA A 4 2.95 9.01 -17.98
CA ALA A 4 2.25 10.28 -18.10
C ALA A 4 2.60 11.26 -16.95
N THR A 5 3.23 10.78 -15.88
CA THR A 5 3.56 11.56 -14.67
C THR A 5 5.06 11.60 -14.39
N THR A 6 5.90 11.30 -15.38
CA THR A 6 7.35 11.13 -15.19
C THR A 6 8.04 12.39 -14.65
N ASP A 7 7.57 13.58 -15.04
CA ASP A 7 8.12 14.87 -14.59
C ASP A 7 7.30 15.52 -13.46
N ALA A 8 6.31 14.82 -12.90
CA ALA A 8 5.49 15.36 -11.85
C ALA A 8 6.29 15.50 -10.55
N LEU A 9 6.18 16.68 -9.92
CA LEU A 9 6.94 17.03 -8.71
C LEU A 9 6.68 16.11 -7.50
N PHE A 10 5.56 15.38 -7.51
CA PHE A 10 5.14 14.47 -6.45
C PHE A 10 5.56 13.00 -6.68
N ILE A 11 6.22 12.68 -7.80
CA ILE A 11 6.71 11.33 -8.10
C ILE A 11 8.21 11.26 -7.79
N PRO A 12 8.66 10.38 -6.87
CA PRO A 12 10.08 10.14 -6.68
C PRO A 12 10.74 9.68 -7.98
N ARG A 13 11.88 10.29 -8.32
CA ARG A 13 12.62 9.97 -9.55
C ARG A 13 13.41 8.66 -9.45
N ASN A 14 13.83 8.31 -8.25
CA ASN A 14 14.49 7.05 -7.97
C ASN A 14 13.44 5.95 -7.79
N GLU A 15 13.60 4.85 -8.51
CA GLU A 15 12.70 3.69 -8.46
C GLU A 15 12.62 3.08 -7.05
N ALA A 16 13.73 3.07 -6.30
CA ALA A 16 13.74 2.56 -4.93
C ALA A 16 12.88 3.43 -4.00
N ASP A 17 12.96 4.75 -4.13
CA ASP A 17 12.18 5.69 -3.33
C ASP A 17 10.70 5.63 -3.71
N LEU A 18 10.40 5.48 -5.01
CA LEU A 18 9.03 5.26 -5.49
C LEU A 18 8.43 3.97 -4.92
N ARG A 19 9.20 2.88 -4.91
CA ARG A 19 8.78 1.61 -4.31
C ARG A 19 8.51 1.75 -2.81
N ILE A 20 9.41 2.38 -2.07
CA ILE A 20 9.24 2.62 -0.62
C ILE A 20 7.98 3.46 -0.36
N ALA A 21 7.78 4.54 -1.11
CA ALA A 21 6.61 5.40 -0.97
C ALA A 21 5.30 4.64 -1.26
N LEU A 22 5.30 3.79 -2.29
CA LEU A 22 4.14 2.95 -2.63
C LEU A 22 3.87 1.89 -1.56
N GLU A 23 4.90 1.17 -1.10
CA GLU A 23 4.78 0.17 -0.04
C GLU A 23 4.27 0.79 1.27
N ALA A 24 4.78 1.97 1.64
CA ALA A 24 4.30 2.71 2.81
C ALA A 24 2.82 3.11 2.68
N TYR A 25 2.41 3.64 1.53
CA TYR A 25 1.00 3.98 1.28
C TYR A 25 0.07 2.76 1.33
N LEU A 26 0.48 1.65 0.71
CA LEU A 26 -0.30 0.40 0.73
C LEU A 26 -0.40 -0.18 2.14
N LEU A 27 0.66 -0.07 2.94
CA LEU A 27 0.66 -0.51 4.33
C LEU A 27 -0.33 0.31 5.18
N ASP A 28 -0.31 1.64 5.06
CA ASP A 28 -1.25 2.53 5.76
C ASP A 28 -2.72 2.20 5.40
N LYS A 29 -3.00 2.03 4.10
CA LYS A 29 -4.32 1.63 3.61
C LYS A 29 -4.74 0.27 4.17
N ALA A 30 -3.85 -0.72 4.19
CA ALA A 30 -4.17 -2.04 4.71
C ALA A 30 -4.47 -2.03 6.22
N VAL A 31 -3.78 -1.18 6.99
CA VAL A 31 -4.06 -0.99 8.43
C VAL A 31 -5.44 -0.34 8.61
N TYR A 32 -5.76 0.68 7.83
CA TYR A 32 -7.10 1.28 7.83
C TYR A 32 -8.19 0.25 7.50
N GLU A 33 -7.97 -0.58 6.48
CA GLU A 33 -8.89 -1.63 6.06
C GLU A 33 -9.13 -2.68 7.15
N ILE A 34 -8.14 -3.03 7.97
CA ILE A 34 -8.38 -3.93 9.11
C ILE A 34 -9.46 -3.37 10.03
N GLY A 35 -9.34 -2.10 10.42
CA GLY A 35 -10.33 -1.44 11.25
C GLY A 35 -11.70 -1.37 10.56
N TYR A 36 -11.71 -1.08 9.27
CA TYR A 36 -12.95 -1.02 8.50
C TYR A 36 -13.65 -2.39 8.42
N GLU A 37 -12.93 -3.46 8.05
CA GLU A 37 -13.50 -4.80 7.87
C GLU A 37 -13.94 -5.40 9.20
N LEU A 38 -13.19 -5.19 10.29
CA LEU A 38 -13.62 -5.63 11.62
C LEU A 38 -14.96 -5.02 12.05
N ASN A 39 -15.28 -3.81 11.59
CA ASN A 39 -16.53 -3.12 11.93
C ASN A 39 -17.70 -3.48 11.00
N HIS A 40 -17.45 -3.83 9.73
CA HIS A 40 -18.51 -3.99 8.73
C HIS A 40 -18.62 -5.40 8.15
N ARG A 41 -17.50 -6.13 7.99
CA ARG A 41 -17.44 -7.47 7.40
C ARG A 41 -16.29 -8.28 8.01
N PRO A 42 -16.43 -8.76 9.27
CA PRO A 42 -15.32 -9.38 10.00
C PRO A 42 -14.65 -10.55 9.27
N ASP A 43 -15.41 -11.32 8.50
CA ASP A 43 -14.89 -12.45 7.70
C ASP A 43 -13.87 -12.02 6.63
N TRP A 44 -13.86 -10.74 6.23
CA TRP A 44 -12.99 -10.19 5.20
C TRP A 44 -11.66 -9.68 5.74
N VAL A 45 -11.46 -9.62 7.07
CA VAL A 45 -10.22 -9.10 7.69
C VAL A 45 -8.95 -9.84 7.23
N VAL A 46 -9.10 -11.09 6.78
CA VAL A 46 -7.99 -11.89 6.25
C VAL A 46 -7.39 -11.29 4.97
N ILE A 47 -8.15 -10.51 4.21
CA ILE A 47 -7.72 -9.88 2.96
C ILE A 47 -6.64 -8.81 3.23
N PRO A 48 -6.89 -7.75 4.02
CA PRO A 48 -5.85 -6.76 4.31
C PRO A 48 -4.66 -7.36 5.07
N ILE A 49 -4.87 -8.35 5.96
CA ILE A 49 -3.78 -9.06 6.66
C ILE A 49 -2.82 -9.75 5.67
N ARG A 50 -3.35 -10.41 4.63
CA ARG A 50 -2.50 -11.00 3.57
C ARG A 50 -1.73 -9.93 2.80
N GLY A 51 -2.36 -8.77 2.56
CA GLY A 51 -1.71 -7.61 1.96
C GLY A 51 -0.49 -7.15 2.77
N ILE A 52 -0.67 -6.93 4.08
CA ILE A 52 0.43 -6.55 5.00
C ILE A 52 1.55 -7.59 4.96
N LYS A 53 1.22 -8.89 5.05
CA LYS A 53 2.22 -9.96 4.99
C LYS A 53 2.99 -9.99 3.67
N HIS A 54 2.37 -9.62 2.56
CA HIS A 54 3.04 -9.54 1.26
C HIS A 54 4.03 -8.36 1.22
N ILE A 55 3.59 -7.18 1.67
CA ILE A 55 4.40 -5.96 1.71
C ILE A 55 5.65 -6.17 2.57
N LEU A 56 5.49 -6.70 3.79
CA LEU A 56 6.61 -6.92 4.73
C LEU A 56 7.60 -8.01 4.30
N LYS A 57 7.23 -8.86 3.34
CA LYS A 57 8.14 -9.86 2.74
C LYS A 57 8.90 -9.33 1.53
N SER A 58 8.46 -8.21 0.97
CA SER A 58 9.08 -7.52 -0.18
C SER A 58 10.29 -6.66 0.25
N THR A 59 10.44 -6.46 1.57
CA THR A 59 11.57 -5.78 2.21
C THR A 59 12.72 -6.75 2.49
#